data_AF-A0A349HL83-F1
#
_entry.id   AF-A0A349HL83-F1
#
_cell.length_a   1.000
_cell.length_b   1.000
_cell.length_c   1.000
_cell.angle_alpha   90.00
_cell.angle_beta   90.00
_cell.angle_gamma   90.00
#
_symmetry.space_group_name_H-M   'P 1'
#
loop_
_entity.id
_entity.type
_entity.pdbx_description
1 polymer ?
#
loop_
_entity_poly.entity_id
_entity_poly.type
_entity_poly.pdbx_seq_one_letter_code
_entity_poly.pdbx_strand_id
1 'polypeptide(L)' 'MDKMHLKPVYNPLSHVIYSAGGQDVSLTVCDGEVLYQNGKFLTVDVETISREAEKAVEWALKRLKSR' A
#
# COMPACT_ATOMS: atom_id res chain seq x y z
N MET A 1 -1.68 -2.24 -15.66
CA MET A 1 -0.77 -2.97 -16.57
C MET A 1 -0.07 -2.08 -17.59
N ASP A 2 -0.46 -0.81 -17.76
CA ASP A 2 0.23 0.13 -18.66
C ASP A 2 1.20 1.04 -17.91
N LYS A 3 2.14 0.45 -17.17
CA LYS A 3 3.19 1.19 -16.46
C LYS A 3 4.54 0.79 -17.04
N MET A 4 5.44 1.77 -17.20
CA MET A 4 6.75 1.56 -17.83
C MET A 4 7.59 0.51 -17.08
N HIS A 5 7.54 0.49 -15.75
CA HIS A 5 8.30 -0.47 -14.94
C HIS A 5 7.77 -1.91 -15.02
N LEU A 6 6.64 -2.14 -15.67
CA LEU A 6 6.04 -3.46 -15.89
C LEU A 6 6.23 -3.97 -17.33
N LYS A 7 7.10 -3.36 -18.13
CA LYS A 7 7.24 -3.69 -19.56
C LYS A 7 8.71 -3.78 -19.99
N PRO A 8 9.05 -4.74 -20.88
CA PRO A 8 8.21 -5.85 -21.37
C PRO A 8 8.08 -7.00 -20.35
N VAL A 9 7.06 -7.86 -20.53
CA VAL A 9 6.87 -9.04 -19.68
C VAL A 9 7.41 -10.28 -20.40
N TYR A 10 8.67 -10.65 -20.10
CA TYR A 10 9.27 -11.88 -20.64
C TYR A 10 8.79 -13.14 -19.90
N ASN A 11 8.70 -13.05 -18.56
CA ASN A 11 8.22 -14.13 -17.70
C ASN A 11 7.32 -13.52 -16.61
N PRO A 12 6.02 -13.81 -16.58
CA PRO A 12 5.08 -13.27 -15.59
C PRO A 12 5.46 -13.56 -14.14
N LEU A 13 6.01 -14.74 -13.83
CA LEU A 13 6.40 -15.10 -12.46
C LEU A 13 7.57 -14.23 -11.99
N SER A 14 8.62 -14.14 -12.80
CA SER A 14 9.74 -13.23 -12.53
C SER A 14 9.25 -11.78 -12.39
N HIS A 15 8.25 -11.39 -13.17
CA HIS A 15 7.67 -10.05 -13.16
C HIS A 15 6.97 -9.73 -11.83
N VAL A 16 6.21 -10.67 -11.29
CA VAL A 16 5.55 -10.52 -9.98
C VAL A 16 6.56 -10.44 -8.85
N ILE A 17 7.65 -11.21 -8.93
CA ILE A 17 8.65 -11.27 -7.85
C ILE A 17 9.60 -10.07 -7.87
N TYR A 18 10.04 -9.62 -9.05
CA TYR A 18 11.14 -8.67 -9.17
C TYR A 18 10.76 -7.29 -9.72
N SER A 19 9.59 -7.15 -10.35
CA SER A 19 9.20 -5.88 -11.01
C SER A 19 7.94 -5.26 -10.43
N ALA A 20 6.96 -6.07 -10.02
CA ALA A 20 5.73 -5.58 -9.43
C ALA A 20 5.95 -5.10 -7.98
N GLY A 21 5.23 -4.04 -7.58
CA GLY A 21 5.16 -3.58 -6.20
C GLY A 21 3.71 -3.42 -5.71
N GLY A 22 3.55 -2.98 -4.46
CA GLY A 22 2.23 -2.82 -3.83
C GLY A 22 1.29 -1.90 -4.61
N GLN A 23 1.83 -0.88 -5.28
CA GLN A 23 1.07 0.03 -6.15
C GLN A 23 0.50 -0.61 -7.42
N ASP A 24 0.90 -1.85 -7.74
CA ASP A 24 0.46 -2.58 -8.93
C ASP A 24 -0.67 -3.57 -8.64
N VAL A 25 -1.02 -3.74 -7.36
CA VAL A 25 -2.19 -4.52 -6.93
C VAL A 25 -3.47 -3.84 -7.43
N SER A 26 -4.37 -4.62 -8.03
CA SER A 26 -5.68 -4.14 -8.52
C SER A 26 -6.86 -4.53 -7.63
N LEU A 27 -6.73 -5.63 -6.87
CA LEU A 27 -7.80 -6.21 -6.07
C LEU A 27 -7.23 -6.96 -4.86
N THR A 28 -7.80 -6.73 -3.68
CA THR A 28 -7.53 -7.51 -2.45
C THR A 28 -8.86 -7.99 -1.88
N VAL A 29 -8.97 -9.30 -1.65
CA VAL A 29 -10.15 -9.95 -1.05
C VAL A 29 -9.71 -10.73 0.18
N CYS A 30 -10.45 -10.61 1.27
CA CYS A 30 -10.24 -11.39 2.49
C CYS A 30 -11.60 -11.88 2.98
N ASP A 31 -11.71 -13.18 3.27
CA ASP A 31 -12.95 -13.80 3.75
C ASP A 31 -14.21 -13.48 2.90
N GLY A 32 -14.02 -13.41 1.57
CA GLY A 32 -15.09 -13.05 0.63
C GLY A 32 -15.42 -11.55 0.54
N GLU A 33 -14.80 -10.71 1.37
CA GLU A 33 -14.97 -9.26 1.34
C GLU A 33 -13.89 -8.56 0.51
N VAL A 34 -14.30 -7.61 -0.34
CA VAL A 34 -13.37 -6.80 -1.14
C VAL A 34 -12.83 -5.67 -0.26
N LEU A 35 -11.54 -5.71 0.07
CA LEU A 35 -10.88 -4.70 0.91
C LEU A 35 -10.33 -3.52 0.11
N TYR A 36 -9.85 -3.81 -1.11
CA TYR A 36 -9.27 -2.82 -2.01
C TYR A 36 -9.58 -3.17 -3.46
N GLN A 37 -9.95 -2.18 -4.27
CA GLN A 37 -10.19 -2.35 -5.70
C GLN A 37 -9.88 -1.08 -6.48
N ASN A 38 -9.07 -1.20 -7.54
CA ASN A 38 -8.79 -0.12 -8.50
C ASN A 38 -8.38 1.22 -7.84
N GLY A 39 -7.45 1.17 -6.87
CA GLY A 39 -6.96 2.37 -6.19
C GLY A 39 -7.83 2.84 -5.01
N LYS A 40 -8.94 2.18 -4.71
CA LYS A 40 -9.85 2.55 -3.63
C LYS A 40 -9.79 1.52 -2.50
N PHE A 41 -9.68 2.02 -1.28
CA PHE A 41 -9.85 1.24 -0.05
C PHE A 41 -11.34 1.24 0.30
N LEU A 42 -11.93 0.05 0.48
CA LEU A 42 -13.38 -0.09 0.67
C LEU A 42 -13.77 -0.29 2.14
N THR A 43 -12.82 -0.68 2.98
CA THR A 43 -13.08 -1.08 4.38
C THR A 43 -12.31 -0.25 5.40
N VAL A 44 -11.50 0.73 4.96
CA VAL A 44 -10.69 1.58 5.86
C VAL A 44 -10.76 3.05 5.46
N ASP A 45 -10.69 3.93 6.46
CA ASP A 45 -10.55 5.38 6.28
C ASP A 45 -9.06 5.76 6.23
N VAL A 46 -8.56 5.91 5.01
CA VAL A 46 -7.15 6.23 4.74
C VAL A 46 -6.76 7.59 5.31
N GLU A 47 -7.66 8.58 5.30
CA GLU A 47 -7.36 9.92 5.79
C GLU A 47 -7.18 9.90 7.32
N THR A 48 -8.10 9.25 8.02
CA THR A 48 -7.99 9.06 9.46
C THR A 48 -6.74 8.27 9.83
N ILE A 49 -6.44 7.18 9.14
CA ILE A 49 -5.22 6.38 9.39
C ILE A 49 -3.96 7.23 9.21
N SER A 50 -3.90 8.02 8.13
CA SER A 50 -2.73 8.86 7.83
C SER A 50 -2.50 9.90 8.93
N ARG A 51 -3.57 10.58 9.36
CA ARG A 51 -3.52 11.57 10.45
C ARG A 51 -3.08 10.95 11.78
N GLU A 52 -3.59 9.76 12.12
CA GLU A 52 -3.19 9.08 13.35
C GLU A 52 -1.73 8.61 13.30
N ALA A 53 -1.24 8.18 12.13
CA ALA A 53 0.16 7.85 11.93
C ALA A 53 1.08 9.07 12.16
N GLU A 54 0.71 10.25 11.63
CA GLU A 54 1.44 11.50 11.86
C GLU A 54 1.51 11.86 13.36
N LYS A 55 0.37 11.78 14.07
CA LYS A 55 0.33 12.02 15.53
C LYS A 55 1.22 11.04 16.30
N ALA A 56 1.24 9.77 15.90
CA ALA A 56 2.10 8.76 16.51
C ALA A 56 3.60 9.10 16.33
N VAL A 57 3.98 9.60 15.16
CA VAL A 57 5.35 10.08 14.89
C VAL A 57 5.68 11.29 15.78
N GLU A 58 4.79 12.27 15.88
CA GLU A 58 5.01 13.44 16.75
C GLU A 58 5.20 13.05 18.22
N TRP A 59 4.37 12.12 18.71
CA TRP A 59 4.47 11.59 20.07
C TRP A 59 5.83 10.90 20.29
N ALA A 60 6.25 10.05 19.36
CA ALA A 60 7.53 9.34 19.45
C ALA A 60 8.72 10.33 19.48
N LEU A 61 8.70 11.36 18.62
CA LEU A 61 9.73 12.39 18.58
C LEU A 61 9.80 13.23 19.85
N LYS A 62 8.65 13.62 20.43
CA LYS A 62 8.60 14.33 21.72
C LYS A 62 9.24 13.51 22.83
N ARG A 63 8.98 12.19 22.85
CA ARG A 63 9.51 11.27 23.86
C ARG A 63 11.02 11.03 23.74
N LEU A 64 11.55 11.06 22.52
CA LEU A 64 13.00 11.00 22.30
C LEU A 64 13.70 12.28 22.78
N LYS A 65 13.09 13.45 22.58
CA LYS A 65 13.64 14.75 23.00
C LYS A 65 13.56 15.00 24.51
N SER A 66 12.69 14.30 25.23
CA SER A 66 12.56 14.39 26.69
C SER A 66 13.49 13.44 27.46
N ARG A 67 14.42 12.76 26.78
CA ARG A 67 15.53 12.00 27.36
C ARG A 67 16.82 12.79 27.18
#